data_AF-A0A0C3DU41-F1
#
_entry.id   AF-A0A0C3DU41-F1
#
_cell.length_a   1.000
_cell.length_b   1.000
_cell.length_c   1.000
_cell.angle_alpha   90.00
_cell.angle_beta   90.00
_cell.angle_gamma   90.00
#
_symmetry.space_group_name_H-M   'P 1'
#
loop_
_entity.id
_entity.type
_entity.pdbx_description
1 polymer ?
#
loop_
_entity_poly.entity_id
_entity_poly.type
_entity_poly.pdbx_seq_one_letter_code
_entity_poly.pdbx_strand_id
1 'polypeptide(L)'
;SSNPWHPFKHHAQYQLADFLFPQNETPQHQIDDLMDIWALMPEWGGHPPPFSGHSDVLEKIDSITGDPVWECLSVQCTDASTTSSNDPSVPAWKHASYDVWFRAPEALADLQLANPEFKDYIDYSSKQVFWDKHEHVWNNFMTENWAWRQCNELSEDPKNHGAMFVPLILGSDKTTVSVATGNNECHPIYLSIGNLHNNIQ
;
A
#
# COMPACT_ATOMS: atom_id res chain seq x y z
N SER A 1 20.42 8.68 -4.96
CA SER A 1 20.68 9.70 -6.00
C SER A 1 20.72 11.07 -5.33
N SER A 2 21.38 12.08 -5.92
CA SER A 2 21.70 13.37 -5.25
C SER A 2 20.60 14.45 -5.36
N ASN A 3 19.35 14.06 -5.60
CA ASN A 3 18.21 14.98 -5.58
C ASN A 3 17.12 14.37 -4.68
N PRO A 4 16.85 14.95 -3.49
CA PRO A 4 15.82 14.43 -2.59
C PRO A 4 14.41 14.54 -3.17
N TRP A 5 14.23 15.31 -4.24
CA TRP A 5 12.95 15.52 -4.91
C TRP A 5 12.78 14.68 -6.18
N HIS A 6 13.71 13.78 -6.52
CA HIS A 6 13.53 12.91 -7.68
C HIS A 6 12.18 12.17 -7.58
N PRO A 7 11.35 12.13 -8.64
CA PRO A 7 11.59 12.44 -10.06
C PRO A 7 11.35 13.91 -10.46
N PHE A 8 11.05 14.78 -9.50
CA PHE A 8 10.91 16.21 -9.71
C PHE A 8 12.28 16.90 -9.79
N LYS A 9 12.36 17.96 -10.59
CA LYS A 9 13.60 18.72 -10.83
C LYS A 9 14.06 19.46 -9.56
N HIS A 10 13.13 19.90 -8.73
CA HIS A 10 13.37 20.64 -7.49
C HIS A 10 12.11 20.66 -6.60
N HIS A 11 12.27 21.09 -5.35
CA HIS A 11 11.20 21.19 -4.35
C HIS A 11 9.93 21.88 -4.85
N ALA A 12 10.07 23.04 -5.51
CA ALA A 12 8.89 23.78 -5.99
C ALA A 12 8.09 23.03 -7.08
N GLN A 13 8.74 22.20 -7.91
CA GLN A 13 8.03 21.39 -8.91
C GLN A 13 7.25 20.27 -8.21
N TYR A 14 7.84 19.65 -7.18
CA TYR A 14 7.15 18.69 -6.33
C TYR A 14 5.95 19.32 -5.62
N GLN A 15 6.13 20.45 -4.93
CA GLN A 15 5.04 21.13 -4.23
C GLN A 15 3.88 21.52 -5.15
N LEU A 16 4.18 21.87 -6.40
CA LEU A 16 3.15 22.15 -7.37
C LEU A 16 2.38 20.88 -7.78
N ALA A 17 3.05 19.75 -8.02
CA ALA A 17 2.36 18.48 -8.26
C ALA A 17 1.51 18.06 -7.05
N ASP A 18 2.05 18.20 -5.84
CA ASP A 18 1.37 17.92 -4.57
C ASP A 18 0.15 18.84 -4.36
N PHE A 19 0.24 20.11 -4.75
CA PHE A 19 -0.91 21.00 -4.73
C PHE A 19 -1.97 20.60 -5.77
N LEU A 20 -1.55 20.33 -7.01
CA LEU A 20 -2.47 20.09 -8.13
C LEU A 20 -3.20 18.76 -8.01
N PHE A 21 -2.52 17.68 -7.58
CA PHE A 21 -3.05 16.33 -7.59
C PHE A 21 -3.75 15.95 -6.27
N PRO A 22 -3.06 15.69 -5.15
CA PRO A 22 -3.72 15.22 -3.92
C PRO A 22 -4.45 16.32 -3.14
N GLN A 23 -4.01 17.58 -3.20
CA GLN A 23 -4.63 18.64 -2.39
C GLN A 23 -5.85 19.28 -3.06
N ASN A 24 -5.73 19.66 -4.34
CA ASN A 24 -6.79 20.39 -5.05
C ASN A 24 -7.58 19.51 -6.04
N GLU A 25 -7.13 18.29 -6.32
CA GLU A 25 -7.76 17.37 -7.28
C GLU A 25 -8.10 18.05 -8.62
N THR A 26 -7.15 18.84 -9.12
CA THR A 26 -7.37 19.77 -10.23
C THR A 26 -7.74 19.01 -11.50
N PRO A 27 -8.85 19.35 -12.18
CA PRO A 27 -9.22 18.70 -13.44
C PRO A 27 -8.12 18.80 -14.49
N GLN A 28 -7.87 17.72 -15.23
CA GLN A 28 -6.77 17.63 -16.21
C GLN A 28 -6.71 18.82 -17.19
N HIS A 29 -7.86 19.21 -17.75
CA HIS A 29 -7.93 20.36 -18.67
C HIS A 29 -7.51 21.69 -18.01
N GLN A 30 -7.77 21.87 -16.72
CA GLN A 30 -7.36 23.08 -16.00
C GLN A 30 -5.87 23.09 -15.69
N ILE A 31 -5.25 21.91 -15.53
CA ILE A 31 -3.80 21.80 -15.42
C ILE A 31 -3.17 22.22 -16.74
N ASP A 32 -3.71 21.78 -17.88
CA ASP A 32 -3.24 22.19 -19.20
C ASP A 32 -3.38 23.72 -19.40
N ASP A 33 -4.56 24.27 -19.11
CA ASP A 33 -4.82 25.71 -19.18
C ASP A 33 -3.82 26.50 -18.31
N LEU A 34 -3.51 26.01 -17.11
CA LEU A 34 -2.54 26.63 -16.21
C LEU A 34 -1.12 26.62 -16.79
N MET A 35 -0.67 25.50 -17.37
CA MET A 35 0.65 25.41 -18.00
C MET A 35 0.75 26.33 -19.23
N ASP A 36 -0.32 26.44 -20.01
CA ASP A 36 -0.41 27.35 -21.15
C ASP A 36 -0.36 28.81 -20.72
N ILE A 37 -1.10 29.19 -19.67
CA ILE A 37 -1.03 30.53 -19.07
C ILE A 37 0.40 30.83 -18.62
N TRP A 38 1.06 29.90 -17.95
CA TRP A 38 2.45 30.07 -17.52
C TRP A 38 3.42 30.28 -18.68
N ALA A 39 3.28 29.50 -19.75
CA ALA A 39 4.11 29.64 -20.95
C ALA A 39 3.95 31.01 -21.62
N LEU A 40 2.80 31.67 -21.47
CA LEU A 40 2.51 32.99 -22.03
C LEU A 40 2.96 34.17 -21.16
N MET A 41 3.37 33.95 -19.90
CA MET A 41 3.70 35.05 -18.99
C MET A 41 5.01 35.75 -19.39
N PRO A 42 5.01 37.08 -19.63
CA PRO A 42 6.19 37.81 -20.09
C PRO A 42 7.37 37.77 -19.12
N GLU A 43 7.07 37.77 -17.81
CA GLU A 43 8.07 37.75 -16.72
C GLU A 43 8.83 36.43 -16.65
N TRP A 44 8.28 35.38 -17.24
CA TRP A 44 8.88 34.05 -17.28
C TRP A 44 9.85 33.87 -18.46
N GLY A 45 10.06 34.91 -19.28
CA GLY A 45 11.19 35.04 -20.20
C GLY A 45 11.30 33.95 -21.28
N GLY A 46 10.22 33.23 -21.59
CA GLY A 46 10.23 32.09 -22.51
C GLY A 46 10.81 30.81 -21.89
N HIS A 47 11.01 30.75 -20.57
CA HIS A 47 11.30 29.49 -19.91
C HIS A 47 10.07 28.56 -19.99
N PRO A 48 10.29 27.25 -20.16
CA PRO A 48 9.19 26.30 -20.22
C PRO A 48 8.41 26.30 -18.90
N PRO A 49 7.09 26.02 -18.96
CA PRO A 49 6.27 25.88 -17.76
C PRO A 49 6.81 24.77 -16.85
N PRO A 50 6.42 24.75 -15.56
CA PRO A 50 6.86 23.72 -14.62
C PRO A 50 6.57 22.29 -15.10
N PHE A 51 5.48 22.08 -15.82
CA PHE A 51 5.13 20.83 -16.49
C PHE A 51 4.67 21.13 -17.91
N SER A 52 4.79 20.15 -18.80
CA SER A 52 4.34 20.27 -20.19
C SER A 52 2.81 20.20 -20.32
N GLY A 53 2.11 19.77 -19.27
CA GLY A 53 0.66 19.58 -19.20
C GLY A 53 0.32 18.56 -18.10
N HIS A 54 -0.94 18.15 -18.02
CA HIS A 54 -1.39 17.17 -17.02
C HIS A 54 -0.69 15.81 -17.16
N SER A 55 -0.39 15.35 -18.39
CA SER A 55 0.24 14.05 -18.59
C SER A 55 1.65 13.98 -18.00
N ASP A 56 2.43 15.07 -18.09
CA ASP A 56 3.78 15.18 -17.49
C ASP A 56 3.70 15.19 -15.95
N VAL A 57 2.66 15.82 -15.38
CA VAL A 57 2.39 15.74 -13.94
C VAL A 57 2.15 14.29 -13.52
N LEU A 58 1.24 13.60 -14.19
CA LEU A 58 0.88 12.22 -13.86
C LEU A 58 2.05 11.25 -14.08
N GLU A 59 2.78 11.36 -15.20
CA GLU A 59 3.96 10.55 -15.47
C GLU A 59 5.04 10.74 -14.39
N LYS A 60 5.24 11.98 -13.92
CA LYS A 60 6.16 12.24 -12.81
C LYS A 60 5.68 11.61 -11.51
N ILE A 61 4.39 11.71 -11.18
CA ILE A 61 3.81 11.06 -9.99
C ILE A 61 3.98 9.54 -10.08
N ASP A 62 3.67 8.94 -11.23
CA ASP A 62 3.80 7.49 -11.46
C ASP A 62 5.26 7.03 -11.45
N SER A 63 6.20 7.91 -11.80
CA SER A 63 7.64 7.65 -11.76
C SER A 63 8.28 7.83 -10.37
N ILE A 64 7.51 8.17 -9.34
CA ILE A 64 8.01 8.24 -7.97
C ILE A 64 8.52 6.85 -7.57
N THR A 65 9.84 6.70 -7.55
CA THR A 65 10.53 5.47 -7.17
C THR A 65 10.58 5.32 -5.65
N GLY A 66 10.27 4.14 -5.13
CA GLY A 66 10.36 3.83 -3.70
C GLY A 66 9.34 2.79 -3.27
N ASP A 67 8.22 2.72 -3.99
CA ASP A 67 7.17 1.75 -3.75
C ASP A 67 7.36 0.48 -4.60
N PRO A 68 6.95 -0.70 -4.10
CA PRO A 68 6.93 -1.91 -4.92
C PRO A 68 5.99 -1.73 -6.14
N VAL A 69 6.37 -2.31 -7.27
CA VAL A 69 5.59 -2.22 -8.52
C VAL A 69 4.28 -3.00 -8.39
N TRP A 70 3.21 -2.49 -9.00
CA TRP A 70 1.96 -3.23 -9.12
C TRP A 70 2.10 -4.39 -10.11
N GLU A 71 1.68 -5.57 -9.66
CA GLU A 71 1.59 -6.79 -10.44
C GLU A 71 0.12 -7.21 -10.56
N CYS A 72 -0.20 -7.98 -11.61
CA CYS A 72 -1.53 -8.51 -11.82
C CYS A 72 -1.46 -10.02 -12.04
N LEU A 73 -2.31 -10.75 -11.33
CA LEU A 73 -2.55 -12.17 -11.57
C LEU A 73 -4.05 -12.41 -11.69
N SER A 74 -4.44 -13.41 -12.47
CA SER A 74 -5.84 -13.81 -12.61
C SER A 74 -6.10 -15.04 -11.75
N VAL A 75 -7.08 -14.98 -10.85
CA VAL A 75 -7.48 -16.09 -9.97
C VAL A 75 -8.85 -16.63 -10.35
N GLN A 76 -9.07 -17.91 -10.06
CA GLN A 76 -10.38 -18.56 -10.11
C GLN A 76 -10.66 -19.26 -8.79
N CYS A 77 -11.92 -19.49 -8.47
CA CYS A 77 -12.30 -20.23 -7.26
C CYS A 77 -11.81 -21.69 -7.37
N THR A 78 -11.09 -22.18 -6.36
CA THR A 78 -10.50 -23.53 -6.35
C THR A 78 -11.54 -24.64 -6.59
N ASP A 79 -12.73 -24.51 -6.02
CA ASP A 79 -13.84 -25.48 -6.16
C ASP A 79 -14.36 -25.62 -7.59
N ALA A 80 -14.14 -24.60 -8.43
CA ALA A 80 -14.56 -24.62 -9.83
C ALA A 80 -13.66 -25.52 -10.70
N SER A 81 -12.46 -25.83 -10.23
CA SER A 81 -11.48 -26.66 -10.96
C SER A 81 -11.74 -28.17 -10.79
N THR A 82 -12.44 -28.55 -9.72
CA THR A 82 -12.71 -29.96 -9.36
C THR A 82 -14.10 -30.45 -9.76
N THR A 83 -14.99 -29.53 -10.17
CA THR A 83 -16.39 -29.82 -10.48
C THR A 83 -16.61 -29.65 -11.99
N SER A 84 -17.36 -30.55 -12.62
CA SER A 84 -17.67 -30.41 -14.05
C SER A 84 -18.34 -29.06 -14.32
N SER A 85 -17.92 -28.34 -15.36
CA SER A 85 -18.37 -26.99 -15.71
C SER A 85 -19.89 -26.79 -15.87
N ASN A 86 -20.66 -27.88 -15.87
CA ASN A 86 -22.10 -27.91 -16.08
C ASN A 86 -22.89 -28.37 -14.86
N ASP A 87 -22.29 -28.45 -13.67
CA ASP A 87 -23.02 -28.77 -12.45
C ASP A 87 -23.86 -27.54 -12.02
N PRO A 88 -25.21 -27.61 -12.10
CA PRO A 88 -26.07 -26.48 -11.76
C PRO A 88 -26.07 -26.12 -10.27
N SER A 89 -25.42 -26.92 -9.41
CA SER A 89 -25.22 -26.60 -7.99
C SER A 89 -24.08 -25.60 -7.74
N VAL A 90 -23.21 -25.38 -8.74
CA VAL A 90 -22.08 -24.45 -8.63
C VAL A 90 -22.49 -23.07 -9.17
N PRO A 91 -22.46 -22.00 -8.34
CA PRO A 91 -22.78 -20.67 -8.81
C PRO A 91 -21.83 -20.17 -9.91
N ALA A 92 -22.35 -19.45 -10.89
CA ALA A 92 -21.59 -18.94 -12.03
C ALA A 92 -20.35 -18.09 -11.62
N TRP A 93 -20.44 -17.37 -10.50
CA TRP A 93 -19.32 -16.56 -9.98
C TRP A 93 -18.08 -17.42 -9.62
N LYS A 94 -18.25 -18.69 -9.25
CA LYS A 94 -17.11 -19.56 -8.93
C LYS A 94 -16.28 -19.89 -10.18
N HIS A 95 -16.91 -19.95 -11.35
CA HIS A 95 -16.24 -20.20 -12.63
C HIS A 95 -15.66 -18.93 -13.27
N ALA A 96 -15.92 -17.75 -12.70
CA ALA A 96 -15.37 -16.50 -13.19
C ALA A 96 -13.88 -16.38 -12.83
N SER A 97 -13.14 -15.67 -13.68
CA SER A 97 -11.76 -15.24 -13.39
C SER A 97 -11.80 -13.82 -12.85
N TYR A 98 -10.95 -13.56 -11.87
CA TYR A 98 -10.84 -12.27 -11.20
C TYR A 98 -9.39 -11.79 -11.27
N ASP A 99 -9.20 -10.56 -11.73
CA ASP A 99 -7.87 -9.95 -11.75
C ASP A 99 -7.57 -9.36 -10.38
N VAL A 100 -6.45 -9.79 -9.81
CA VAL A 100 -5.92 -9.32 -8.53
C VAL A 100 -4.70 -8.47 -8.83
N TRP A 101 -4.85 -7.17 -8.62
CA TRP A 101 -3.75 -6.22 -8.64
C TRP A 101 -3.14 -6.15 -7.24
N PHE A 102 -1.85 -6.43 -7.13
CA PHE A 102 -1.16 -6.47 -5.84
C PHE A 102 0.26 -5.91 -5.95
N ARG A 103 0.82 -5.49 -4.83
CA ARG A 103 2.24 -5.22 -4.67
C ARG A 103 2.86 -6.39 -3.90
N ALA A 104 4.08 -6.78 -4.24
CA ALA A 104 4.76 -7.91 -3.60
C ALA A 104 4.70 -7.79 -2.06
N PRO A 105 4.05 -8.73 -1.35
CA PRO A 105 3.84 -8.63 0.11
C PRO A 105 5.13 -8.50 0.90
N GLU A 106 6.20 -9.19 0.48
CA GLU A 106 7.53 -9.11 1.09
C GLU A 106 8.10 -7.70 0.97
N ALA A 107 8.04 -7.09 -0.21
CA ALA A 107 8.54 -5.73 -0.44
C ALA A 107 7.74 -4.68 0.36
N LEU A 108 6.44 -4.88 0.56
CA LEU A 108 5.63 -4.03 1.43
C LEU A 108 6.01 -4.18 2.92
N ALA A 109 6.31 -5.40 3.37
CA ALA A 109 6.79 -5.64 4.72
C ALA A 109 8.17 -5.01 4.95
N ASP A 110 9.09 -5.14 3.99
CA ASP A 110 10.40 -4.48 4.01
C ASP A 110 10.27 -2.96 4.08
N LEU A 111 9.34 -2.37 3.31
CA LEU A 111 9.08 -0.94 3.34
C LEU A 111 8.59 -0.47 4.74
N GLN A 112 7.69 -1.23 5.36
CA GLN A 112 7.21 -0.94 6.72
C GLN A 112 8.35 -1.07 7.74
N LEU A 113 9.18 -2.11 7.64
CA LEU A 113 10.32 -2.32 8.54
C LEU A 113 11.42 -1.27 8.37
N ALA A 114 11.62 -0.76 7.15
CA ALA A 114 12.60 0.26 6.84
C ALA A 114 12.17 1.67 7.26
N ASN A 115 10.89 1.89 7.61
CA ASN A 115 10.39 3.22 7.97
C ASN A 115 10.93 3.65 9.35
N PRO A 116 11.80 4.69 9.43
CA PRO A 116 12.37 5.14 10.69
C PRO A 116 11.33 5.72 11.66
N GLU A 117 10.16 6.16 11.17
CA GLU A 117 9.08 6.69 12.02
C GLU A 117 8.52 5.62 12.99
N PHE A 118 8.62 4.34 12.62
CA PHE A 118 8.12 3.24 13.44
C PHE A 118 9.12 2.72 14.47
N LYS A 119 10.33 3.28 14.52
CA LYS A 119 11.42 2.79 15.39
C LYS A 119 11.01 2.65 16.87
N ASP A 120 10.24 3.60 17.38
CA ASP A 120 9.81 3.61 18.79
C ASP A 120 8.46 2.89 19.01
N TYR A 121 7.85 2.39 17.93
CA TYR A 121 6.51 1.80 17.90
C TYR A 121 6.48 0.39 17.29
N ILE A 122 7.60 -0.34 17.40
CA ILE A 122 7.74 -1.69 16.85
C ILE A 122 8.21 -2.67 17.92
N ASP A 123 7.56 -3.84 17.97
CA ASP A 123 7.95 -4.96 18.81
C ASP A 123 8.77 -5.98 18.00
N TYR A 124 10.07 -6.06 18.26
CA TYR A 124 11.00 -7.00 17.60
C TYR A 124 10.86 -8.46 18.07
N SER A 125 10.14 -8.69 19.17
CA SER A 125 9.89 -10.01 19.73
C SER A 125 8.54 -10.04 20.43
N SER A 126 7.93 -11.22 20.49
CA SER A 126 6.70 -11.41 21.25
C SER A 126 6.97 -11.30 22.74
N LYS A 127 5.99 -10.80 23.49
CA LYS A 127 6.10 -10.62 24.93
C LYS A 127 4.75 -10.85 25.60
N GLN A 128 4.73 -11.51 26.74
CA GLN A 128 3.53 -11.59 27.58
C GLN A 128 3.63 -10.54 28.68
N VAL A 129 2.61 -9.69 28.81
CA VAL A 129 2.60 -8.57 29.76
C VAL A 129 1.49 -8.79 30.76
N PHE A 130 1.82 -8.85 32.04
CA PHE A 130 0.85 -9.12 33.11
C PHE A 130 0.81 -7.97 34.12
N TRP A 131 -0.39 -7.65 34.62
CA TRP A 131 -0.56 -6.80 35.79
C TRP A 131 -0.27 -7.56 37.09
N ASP A 132 -0.27 -6.84 38.22
CA ASP A 132 0.03 -7.34 39.57
C ASP A 132 -0.76 -8.60 39.98
N LYS A 133 -1.96 -8.81 39.40
CA LYS A 133 -2.83 -9.96 39.68
C LYS A 133 -2.72 -11.10 38.67
N HIS A 134 -1.65 -11.14 37.87
CA HIS A 134 -1.49 -12.10 36.76
C HIS A 134 -2.57 -11.96 35.67
N GLU A 135 -3.18 -10.78 35.58
CA GLU A 135 -4.12 -10.45 34.51
C GLU A 135 -3.33 -10.04 33.27
N HIS A 136 -3.56 -10.74 32.17
CA HIS A 136 -2.82 -10.49 30.94
C HIS A 136 -3.29 -9.21 30.25
N VAL A 137 -2.35 -8.46 29.70
CA VAL A 137 -2.56 -7.19 29.01
C VAL A 137 -2.42 -7.39 27.52
N TRP A 138 -3.52 -7.19 26.81
CA TRP A 138 -3.57 -7.23 25.34
C TRP A 138 -3.64 -5.80 24.84
N ASN A 139 -2.61 -5.34 24.15
CA ASN A 139 -2.57 -3.98 23.60
C ASN A 139 -2.07 -3.95 22.16
N ASN A 140 -0.99 -4.68 21.87
CA ASN A 140 -0.42 -4.83 20.54
C ASN A 140 -0.48 -6.30 20.11
N PHE A 141 -0.45 -6.57 18.82
CA PHE A 141 -0.51 -7.93 18.31
C PHE A 141 0.64 -8.82 18.85
N MET A 142 1.85 -8.27 19.01
CA MET A 142 2.99 -9.00 19.60
C MET A 142 2.87 -9.28 21.11
N THR A 143 1.87 -8.69 21.78
CA THR A 143 1.50 -9.07 23.15
C THR A 143 0.58 -10.30 23.20
N GLU A 144 0.15 -10.81 22.05
CA GLU A 144 -0.83 -11.90 22.00
C GLU A 144 -0.24 -13.31 22.21
N ASN A 145 -1.07 -14.23 22.72
CA ASN A 145 -0.69 -15.63 22.94
C ASN A 145 -0.39 -16.35 21.62
N TRP A 146 -0.99 -15.88 20.52
CA TRP A 146 -0.70 -16.43 19.20
C TRP A 146 0.75 -16.10 18.80
N ALA A 147 1.13 -14.82 18.84
CA ALA A 147 2.49 -14.39 18.52
C ALA A 147 3.55 -15.05 19.41
N TRP A 148 3.26 -15.19 20.72
CA TRP A 148 4.13 -15.90 21.66
C TRP A 148 4.35 -17.36 21.28
N ARG A 149 3.27 -18.09 20.98
CA ARG A 149 3.36 -19.51 20.58
C ARG A 149 4.11 -19.68 19.27
N GLN A 150 3.88 -18.81 18.29
CA GLN A 150 4.59 -18.85 17.01
C GLN A 150 6.09 -18.58 17.18
N CYS A 151 6.48 -17.60 17.99
CA CYS A 151 7.90 -17.35 18.28
C CYS A 151 8.56 -18.57 18.95
N ASN A 152 7.89 -19.21 19.91
CA ASN A 152 8.42 -20.40 20.57
C ASN A 152 8.57 -21.57 19.59
N GLU A 153 7.55 -21.85 18.78
CA GLU A 153 7.59 -22.92 17.77
C GLU A 153 8.72 -22.69 16.74
N LEU A 154 8.85 -21.47 16.23
CA LEU A 154 9.92 -21.13 15.28
C LEU A 154 11.31 -21.21 15.91
N SER A 155 11.44 -20.95 17.21
CA SER A 155 12.72 -20.99 17.92
C SER A 155 13.27 -22.42 18.14
N GLU A 156 12.44 -23.45 17.92
CA GLU A 156 12.89 -24.85 17.97
C GLU A 156 13.91 -25.17 16.86
N ASP A 157 13.85 -24.46 15.73
CA ASP A 157 14.86 -24.56 14.67
C ASP A 157 16.06 -23.63 14.97
N PRO A 158 17.28 -24.17 15.16
CA PRO A 158 18.49 -23.37 15.37
C PRO A 158 18.78 -22.36 14.26
N LYS A 159 18.27 -22.55 13.03
CA LYS A 159 18.45 -21.59 11.92
C LYS A 159 17.70 -20.27 12.15
N ASN A 160 16.67 -20.30 12.98
CA ASN A 160 15.85 -19.12 13.30
C ASN A 160 16.39 -18.36 14.52
N HIS A 161 17.47 -18.82 15.16
CA HIS A 161 18.02 -18.15 16.33
C HIS A 161 18.58 -16.77 15.95
N GLY A 162 18.02 -15.72 16.56
CA GLY A 162 18.35 -14.34 16.24
C GLY A 162 17.52 -13.74 15.09
N ALA A 163 16.66 -14.53 14.44
CA ALA A 163 15.70 -14.01 13.47
C ALA A 163 14.55 -13.28 14.19
N MET A 164 14.01 -12.27 13.51
CA MET A 164 12.78 -11.59 13.93
C MET A 164 11.58 -12.26 13.29
N PHE A 165 10.57 -12.57 14.09
CA PHE A 165 9.27 -13.01 13.59
C PHE A 165 8.47 -11.78 13.11
N VAL A 166 8.04 -11.81 11.85
CA VAL A 166 7.27 -10.73 11.20
C VAL A 166 5.91 -11.28 10.74
N PRO A 167 4.87 -11.23 11.58
CA PRO A 167 3.53 -11.64 11.17
C PRO A 167 2.94 -10.68 10.15
N LEU A 168 2.32 -11.20 9.09
CA LEU A 168 1.52 -10.42 8.14
C LEU A 168 0.05 -10.45 8.53
N ILE A 169 -0.54 -9.28 8.73
CA ILE A 169 -1.97 -9.11 9.00
C ILE A 169 -2.64 -8.65 7.71
N LEU A 170 -3.67 -9.40 7.28
CA LEU A 170 -4.48 -9.06 6.12
C LEU A 170 -5.89 -8.68 6.57
N GLY A 171 -6.37 -7.53 6.11
CA GLY A 171 -7.74 -7.09 6.28
C GLY A 171 -8.39 -6.89 4.92
N SER A 172 -9.65 -7.30 4.75
CA SER A 172 -10.41 -6.97 3.54
C SER A 172 -11.69 -6.26 3.93
N ASP A 173 -12.06 -5.27 3.13
CA ASP A 173 -13.35 -4.59 3.25
C ASP A 173 -14.07 -4.62 1.90
N LYS A 174 -15.40 -4.56 1.91
CA LYS A 174 -16.19 -4.44 0.68
C LYS A 174 -16.42 -2.96 0.40
N THR A 175 -15.77 -2.44 -0.63
CA THR A 175 -15.97 -1.05 -1.07
C THR A 175 -16.69 -0.99 -2.41
N THR A 176 -17.83 -0.32 -2.47
CA THR A 176 -18.49 -0.02 -3.74
C THR A 176 -17.81 1.17 -4.39
N VAL A 177 -17.16 0.98 -5.53
CA VAL A 177 -16.58 2.09 -6.30
C VAL A 177 -17.72 2.88 -6.95
N SER A 178 -17.64 4.20 -6.87
CA SER A 178 -18.73 5.12 -7.22
C SER A 178 -19.28 4.99 -8.65
N VAL A 179 -20.53 5.43 -8.81
CA VAL A 179 -21.52 5.24 -9.90
C VAL A 179 -21.08 5.70 -11.32
N ALA A 180 -19.89 6.27 -11.51
CA ALA A 180 -19.50 6.90 -12.77
C ALA A 180 -18.92 5.94 -13.84
N THR A 181 -18.54 4.72 -13.47
CA THR A 181 -17.92 3.75 -14.40
C THR A 181 -18.50 2.36 -14.17
N GLY A 182 -19.82 2.23 -14.38
CA GLY A 182 -20.52 0.95 -14.53
C GLY A 182 -20.15 -0.15 -13.53
N ASN A 183 -20.84 -0.21 -12.38
CA ASN A 183 -21.01 -1.41 -11.55
C ASN A 183 -19.77 -2.30 -11.30
N ASN A 184 -18.58 -1.72 -11.19
CA ASN A 184 -17.37 -2.44 -10.81
C ASN A 184 -17.23 -2.42 -9.27
N GLU A 185 -17.40 -3.58 -8.64
CA GLU A 185 -17.09 -3.77 -7.22
C GLU A 185 -15.58 -4.06 -7.08
N CYS A 186 -14.88 -3.25 -6.27
CA CYS A 186 -13.49 -3.54 -5.91
C CYS A 186 -13.44 -4.01 -4.45
N HIS A 187 -12.68 -5.06 -4.20
CA HIS A 187 -12.46 -5.61 -2.86
C HIS A 187 -11.02 -5.34 -2.44
N PRO A 188 -10.74 -4.23 -1.73
CA PRO A 188 -9.39 -3.98 -1.23
C PRO A 188 -8.99 -5.06 -0.23
N ILE A 189 -7.71 -5.43 -0.32
CA ILE A 189 -7.00 -6.21 0.70
C ILE A 189 -5.88 -5.32 1.22
N TYR A 190 -5.96 -4.98 2.51
CA TYR A 190 -4.96 -4.24 3.25
C TYR A 190 -3.96 -5.21 3.88
N LEU A 191 -2.70 -4.82 3.92
CA LEU A 191 -1.61 -5.58 4.51
C LEU A 191 -0.81 -4.70 5.47
N SER A 192 -0.57 -5.19 6.68
CA SER A 192 0.38 -4.62 7.63
C SER A 192 1.22 -5.69 8.31
N ILE A 193 2.39 -5.32 8.81
CA ILE A 193 3.12 -6.19 9.74
C ILE A 193 2.52 -6.07 11.14
N GLY A 194 2.37 -7.18 11.85
CA GLY A 194 1.84 -7.21 13.21
C GLY A 194 2.83 -6.75 14.28
N ASN A 195 4.07 -6.42 13.91
CA ASN A 195 5.08 -5.88 14.84
C ASN A 195 4.77 -4.44 15.27
N LEU A 196 3.99 -3.70 14.48
CA LEU A 196 3.67 -2.31 14.76
C LEU A 196 2.68 -2.18 15.93
N HIS A 197 2.86 -1.15 16.73
CA HIS A 197 1.94 -0.84 17.82
C HIS A 197 0.63 -0.27 17.27
N ASN A 198 -0.48 -0.58 17.92
CA ASN A 198 -1.81 -0.19 17.43
C ASN A 198 -2.08 1.32 17.56
N ASN A 199 -1.28 2.06 18.34
CA ASN A 199 -1.49 3.48 18.67
C ASN A 199 -0.51 4.42 17.95
N ILE A 200 0.03 3.99 16.80
CA ILE A 200 0.79 4.89 15.94
C ILE A 200 -0.21 5.91 15.36
N GLN A 201 0.00 7.20 15.67
CA GLN A 201 -0.77 8.32 15.14
C GLN A 201 -0.10 8.92 13.91
#